data_AF-A0A925IB86-F1
#
_entry.id   AF-A0A925IB86-F1
#
_cell.length_a   1.000
_cell.length_b   1.000
_cell.length_c   1.000
_cell.angle_alpha   90.00
_cell.angle_beta   90.00
_cell.angle_gamma   90.00
#
_symmetry.space_group_name_H-M   'P 1'
#
loop_
_entity.id
_entity.type
_entity.pdbx_description
1 polymer ?
#
loop_
_entity_poly.entity_id
_entity_poly.type
_entity_poly.pdbx_seq_one_letter_code
_entity_poly.pdbx_strand_id
1 'polypeptide(L)'
;MSRENLMLNKHLASKKRLTVFDKIVIAAAFMYPLTGLAQVYNVFQGHIDGVSLLSWFGFISFATLFLIYGSIHDIKPMIISNTIWLVVDGLVIVGLLVNNKII
;
A
#
# COMPACT_ATOMS: atom_id res chain seq x y z
N MET A 1 -10.68 -40.14 22.80
CA MET A 1 -10.97 -38.81 22.21
C MET A 1 -12.47 -38.73 21.98
N SER A 2 -13.21 -37.84 22.67
CA SER A 2 -14.69 -37.81 22.61
C SER A 2 -15.19 -37.26 21.26
N ARG A 3 -16.39 -37.66 20.83
CA ARG A 3 -17.04 -37.15 19.59
C ARG A 3 -17.21 -35.62 19.60
N GLU A 4 -17.30 -35.03 20.78
CA GLU A 4 -17.40 -33.58 20.99
C GLU A 4 -16.12 -32.85 20.56
N ASN A 5 -14.95 -33.40 20.91
CA ASN A 5 -13.65 -32.86 20.47
C ASN A 5 -13.44 -33.00 18.95
N LEU A 6 -14.08 -33.99 18.31
CA LEU A 6 -14.03 -34.17 16.86
C LEU A 6 -14.87 -33.11 16.12
N MET A 7 -16.03 -32.75 16.69
CA MET A 7 -16.93 -31.72 16.12
C MET A 7 -16.38 -30.30 16.33
N LEU A 8 -15.78 -30.03 17.48
CA LEU A 8 -15.16 -28.74 17.80
C LEU A 8 -13.99 -28.41 16.85
N ASN A 9 -13.12 -29.40 16.59
CA ASN A 9 -12.00 -29.23 15.67
C ASN A 9 -12.43 -29.08 14.20
N LYS A 10 -13.55 -29.70 13.79
CA LYS A 10 -14.06 -29.61 12.42
C LYS A 10 -14.64 -28.23 12.11
N HIS A 11 -15.22 -27.55 13.10
CA HIS A 11 -15.75 -26.20 12.94
C HIS A 11 -14.66 -25.13 12.86
N LEU A 12 -13.53 -25.34 13.56
CA LEU A 12 -12.36 -24.45 13.56
C LEU A 12 -11.46 -24.62 12.31
N ALA A 13 -11.55 -25.75 11.61
CA ALA A 13 -10.74 -26.04 10.41
C ALA A 13 -11.36 -25.53 9.08
N SER A 14 -12.48 -24.79 9.14
CA SER A 14 -13.04 -24.13 7.95
C SER A 14 -12.17 -22.95 7.56
N LYS A 15 -11.19 -23.19 6.68
CA LYS A 15 -10.45 -22.15 5.95
C LYS A 15 -11.47 -21.20 5.30
N LYS A 16 -11.73 -20.05 5.93
CA LYS A 16 -12.79 -19.11 5.55
C LYS A 16 -12.55 -18.73 4.09
N ARG A 17 -13.45 -19.14 3.18
CA ARG A 17 -13.30 -18.83 1.76
C ARG A 17 -13.35 -17.31 1.60
N LEU A 18 -12.41 -16.76 0.84
CA LEU A 18 -12.40 -15.33 0.49
C LEU A 18 -13.71 -14.98 -0.22
N THR A 19 -14.37 -13.94 0.27
CA THR A 19 -15.56 -13.37 -0.35
C THR A 19 -15.19 -12.67 -1.67
N VAL A 20 -16.20 -12.33 -2.48
CA VAL A 20 -15.98 -11.51 -3.69
C VAL A 20 -15.39 -10.15 -3.30
N PHE A 21 -15.87 -9.57 -2.20
CA PHE A 21 -15.37 -8.29 -1.69
C PHE A 21 -13.89 -8.38 -1.29
N ASP A 22 -13.48 -9.45 -0.60
CA ASP A 22 -12.06 -9.65 -0.23
C ASP A 22 -11.15 -9.68 -1.48
N LYS A 23 -11.61 -10.32 -2.56
CA LYS A 23 -10.86 -10.37 -3.82
C LYS A 23 -10.74 -8.99 -4.47
N ILE A 24 -11.81 -8.19 -4.44
CA ILE A 24 -11.80 -6.81 -4.96
C ILE A 24 -10.82 -5.96 -4.15
N VAL A 25 -10.85 -6.05 -2.82
CA VAL A 25 -9.93 -5.32 -1.94
C VAL A 25 -8.47 -5.72 -2.21
N ILE A 26 -8.21 -7.02 -2.40
CA ILE A 26 -6.87 -7.49 -2.77
C ILE A 26 -6.44 -6.88 -4.11
N ALA A 27 -7.29 -6.89 -5.13
CA ALA A 27 -6.96 -6.27 -6.42
C ALA A 27 -6.72 -4.75 -6.29
N ALA A 28 -7.57 -4.05 -5.54
CA ALA A 28 -7.45 -2.63 -5.28
C ALA A 28 -6.14 -2.29 -4.54
N ALA A 29 -5.69 -3.14 -3.61
CA ALA A 29 -4.43 -2.96 -2.90
C ALA A 29 -3.20 -2.93 -3.83
N PHE A 30 -3.27 -3.57 -5.00
CA PHE A 30 -2.25 -3.44 -6.03
C PHE A 30 -2.51 -2.27 -6.97
N MET A 31 -3.75 -2.08 -7.43
CA MET A 31 -4.08 -1.11 -8.49
C MET A 31 -4.09 0.34 -7.99
N TYR A 32 -4.57 0.58 -6.78
CA TYR A 32 -4.69 1.91 -6.21
C TYR A 32 -3.35 2.67 -6.14
N PRO A 33 -2.26 2.13 -5.56
CA PRO A 33 -0.99 2.84 -5.50
C PRO A 33 -0.36 3.12 -6.88
N LEU A 34 -0.68 2.31 -7.90
CA LEU A 34 -0.21 2.55 -9.27
C LEU A 34 -0.82 3.82 -9.89
N THR A 35 -1.91 4.34 -9.35
CA THR A 35 -2.47 5.63 -9.80
C THR A 35 -1.48 6.79 -9.61
N GLY A 36 -0.55 6.69 -8.65
CA GLY A 36 0.48 7.71 -8.45
C GLY A 36 1.55 7.74 -9.56
N LEU A 37 1.59 6.73 -10.46
CA LEU A 37 2.50 6.76 -11.61
C LEU A 37 2.24 7.95 -12.55
N ALA A 38 0.98 8.41 -12.65
CA ALA A 38 0.67 9.63 -13.41
C ALA A 38 1.37 10.86 -12.82
N GLN A 39 1.43 10.94 -11.49
CA GLN A 39 2.14 12.02 -10.81
C GLN A 39 3.66 11.90 -10.96
N VAL A 40 4.20 10.68 -10.89
CA VAL A 40 5.61 10.41 -11.20
C VAL A 40 5.95 10.93 -12.60
N TYR A 41 5.16 10.58 -13.60
CA TYR A 41 5.34 11.07 -14.96
C TYR A 41 5.34 12.60 -15.03
N ASN A 42 4.36 13.25 -14.41
CA ASN A 42 4.24 14.72 -14.42
C ASN A 42 5.47 15.41 -13.83
N VAL A 43 5.97 14.95 -12.68
CA VAL A 43 7.14 15.59 -12.07
C VAL A 43 8.40 15.41 -12.90
N PHE A 44 8.58 14.25 -13.56
CA PHE A 44 9.73 14.04 -14.45
C PHE A 44 9.61 14.80 -15.79
N GLN A 45 8.40 15.20 -16.19
CA GLN A 45 8.19 16.15 -17.30
C GLN A 45 8.37 17.62 -16.89
N GLY A 46 8.69 17.89 -15.62
CA GLY A 46 8.84 19.25 -15.10
C GLY A 46 7.52 19.94 -14.74
N HIS A 47 6.40 19.22 -14.77
CA HIS A 47 5.10 19.72 -14.32
C HIS A 47 4.98 19.60 -12.80
N ILE A 48 5.65 20.50 -12.09
CA ILE A 48 5.76 20.49 -10.62
C ILE A 48 4.88 21.54 -9.93
N ASP A 49 4.17 22.37 -10.71
CA ASP A 49 3.33 23.44 -10.19
C ASP A 49 2.21 22.87 -9.31
N GLY A 50 2.08 23.42 -8.09
CA GLY A 50 1.10 22.97 -7.10
C GLY A 50 1.44 21.66 -6.38
N VAL A 51 2.60 21.06 -6.66
CA VAL A 51 3.03 19.81 -6.01
C VAL A 51 3.89 20.14 -4.78
N SER A 52 3.31 19.95 -3.59
CA SER A 52 3.98 20.26 -2.31
C SER A 52 4.93 19.15 -1.87
N LEU A 53 6.25 19.43 -1.84
CA LEU A 53 7.26 18.49 -1.35
C LEU A 53 6.99 18.01 0.08
N LEU A 54 6.50 18.90 0.95
CA LEU A 54 6.15 18.56 2.33
C LEU A 54 5.02 17.51 2.40
N SER A 55 4.04 17.60 1.49
CA SER A 55 2.95 16.63 1.42
C SER A 55 3.47 15.23 1.08
N TRP A 56 4.41 15.12 0.14
CA TRP A 56 5.00 13.83 -0.27
C TRP A 56 5.89 13.21 0.80
N PHE A 57 6.64 14.02 1.57
CA PHE A 57 7.31 13.53 2.77
C PHE A 57 6.32 13.03 3.83
N GLY A 58 5.19 13.72 3.99
CA GLY A 58 4.09 13.28 4.83
C GLY A 58 3.55 11.91 4.38
N PHE A 59 3.29 11.73 3.09
CA PHE A 59 2.81 10.47 2.52
C PHE A 59 3.80 9.32 2.74
N ILE A 60 5.11 9.51 2.49
CA ILE A 60 6.13 8.50 2.81
C ILE A 60 6.11 8.14 4.30
N SER A 61 5.99 9.13 5.17
CA SER A 61 5.99 8.91 6.62
C SER A 61 4.80 8.05 7.04
N PHE A 62 3.59 8.36 6.57
CA PHE A 62 2.39 7.58 6.86
C PHE A 62 2.41 6.20 6.19
N ALA A 63 2.86 6.09 4.94
CA ALA A 63 3.01 4.81 4.25
C ALA A 63 3.98 3.88 5.00
N THR A 64 5.06 4.42 5.56
CA THR A 64 6.00 3.68 6.41
C THR A 64 5.30 3.17 7.68
N LEU A 65 4.53 4.03 8.37
CA LEU A 65 3.77 3.63 9.56
C LEU A 65 2.76 2.52 9.27
N PHE A 66 2.02 2.62 8.16
CA PHE A 66 1.05 1.59 7.77
C PHE A 66 1.73 0.31 7.27
N LEU A 67 2.89 0.39 6.63
CA LEU A 67 3.67 -0.78 6.28
C LEU A 67 4.15 -1.53 7.54
N ILE A 68 4.67 -0.80 8.53
CA ILE A 68 5.07 -1.36 9.83
C ILE A 68 3.86 -2.01 10.52
N TYR A 69 2.76 -1.29 10.65
CA TYR A 69 1.54 -1.79 11.28
C TYR A 69 1.00 -3.03 10.55
N GLY A 70 0.99 -3.02 9.23
CA GLY A 70 0.52 -4.14 8.42
C GLY A 70 1.41 -5.36 8.55
N SER A 71 2.72 -5.16 8.68
CA SER A 71 3.68 -6.23 8.91
C SER A 71 3.53 -6.84 10.31
N ILE A 72 3.29 -6.02 11.34
CA ILE A 72 3.06 -6.50 12.72
C ILE A 72 1.78 -7.33 12.82
N HIS A 73 0.73 -6.98 12.07
CA HIS A 73 -0.58 -7.62 12.14
C HIS A 73 -0.90 -8.56 10.96
N ASP A 74 0.09 -8.88 10.11
CA ASP A 74 -0.06 -9.75 8.93
C ASP A 74 -1.16 -9.34 7.93
N ILE A 75 -1.39 -8.02 7.78
CA ILE A 75 -2.42 -7.46 6.89
C ILE A 75 -1.85 -7.31 5.47
N LYS A 76 -1.81 -8.42 4.74
CA LYS A 76 -1.17 -8.51 3.40
C LYS A 76 -1.55 -7.40 2.41
N PRO A 77 -2.84 -7.05 2.21
CA PRO A 77 -3.20 -5.99 1.26
C PRO A 77 -2.58 -4.64 1.63
N MET A 78 -2.50 -4.33 2.93
CA MET A 78 -1.91 -3.10 3.42
C MET A 78 -0.38 -3.08 3.27
N ILE A 79 0.29 -4.21 3.52
CA ILE A 79 1.74 -4.36 3.29
C ILE A 79 2.05 -4.09 1.81
N ILE A 80 1.33 -4.76 0.91
CA ILE A 80 1.54 -4.65 -0.54
C ILE A 80 1.30 -3.21 -1.00
N SER A 81 0.14 -2.64 -0.63
CA SER A 81 -0.23 -1.28 -1.05
C SER A 81 0.79 -0.24 -0.59
N ASN A 82 1.18 -0.27 0.69
CA ASN A 82 2.12 0.71 1.23
C ASN A 82 3.55 0.51 0.73
N THR A 83 3.95 -0.72 0.38
CA THR A 83 5.24 -0.96 -0.28
C THR A 83 5.28 -0.28 -1.64
N ILE A 84 4.22 -0.40 -2.45
CA ILE A 84 4.15 0.26 -3.76
C ILE A 84 4.08 1.78 -3.58
N TRP A 85 3.29 2.29 -2.64
CA TRP A 85 3.22 3.73 -2.33
C TRP A 85 4.59 4.30 -1.96
N LEU A 86 5.38 3.62 -1.11
CA LEU A 86 6.72 4.10 -0.75
C LEU A 86 7.63 4.27 -1.97
N VAL A 87 7.56 3.36 -2.94
CA VAL A 87 8.31 3.48 -4.20
C VAL A 87 7.79 4.66 -5.03
N VAL A 88 6.47 4.77 -5.19
CA VAL A 88 5.83 5.83 -5.98
C VAL A 88 6.09 7.20 -5.39
N ASP A 89 5.83 7.39 -4.09
CA ASP A 89 6.06 8.65 -3.39
C ASP A 89 7.55 9.03 -3.41
N GLY A 90 8.44 8.04 -3.25
CA GLY A 90 9.88 8.23 -3.38
C GLY A 90 10.28 8.74 -4.76
N LEU A 91 9.72 8.17 -5.83
CA LEU A 91 9.93 8.64 -7.20
C LEU A 91 9.40 10.06 -7.41
N VAL A 92 8.25 10.41 -6.80
CA VAL A 92 7.73 11.77 -6.88
C VAL A 92 8.67 12.76 -6.18
N ILE A 93 9.15 12.45 -4.98
CA ILE A 93 10.12 13.30 -4.26
C ILE A 93 11.39 13.47 -5.10
N VAL A 94 11.94 12.40 -5.67
CA VAL A 94 13.12 12.47 -6.54
C VAL A 94 12.86 13.39 -7.74
N GLY A 95 11.73 13.21 -8.43
CA GLY A 95 11.37 14.06 -9.57
C GLY A 95 11.22 15.54 -9.20
N LEU A 96 10.65 15.84 -8.03
CA LEU A 96 10.55 17.20 -7.51
C LEU A 96 11.91 17.80 -7.20
N LEU A 97 12.83 17.06 -6.56
CA LEU A 97 14.16 17.55 -6.21
C LEU A 97 15.01 17.85 -7.45
N VAL A 98 14.94 16.98 -8.46
CA VAL A 98 15.65 17.16 -9.73
C VAL A 98 15.14 18.39 -10.48
N ASN A 99 13.82 18.61 -10.55
CA ASN A 99 13.26 19.73 -11.30
C ASN A 99 13.29 21.06 -10.55
N ASN A 100 13.25 21.07 -9.22
CA ASN A 100 13.38 22.29 -8.41
C ASN A 100 14.81 22.88 -8.37
N LYS A 101 15.80 22.27 -9.04
CA LYS A 101 17.22 22.68 -8.97
C LYS A 101 17.74 22.79 -7.52
N ILE A 102 17.24 21.93 -6.63
CA ILE A 102 17.77 21.80 -5.26
C ILE A 102 19.05 20.93 -5.26
N ILE A 103 19.39 20.34 -6.40
CA ILE A 103 20.60 19.55 -6.66
C ILE A 103 21.17 19.94 -8.02
#